data_AF-A0A972XCD0-F1
#
_entry.id   AF-A0A972XCD0-F1
#
_cell.length_a   1.000
_cell.length_b   1.000
_cell.length_c   1.000
_cell.angle_alpha   90.00
_cell.angle_beta   90.00
_cell.angle_gamma   90.00
#
_symmetry.space_group_name_H-M   'P 1'
#
loop_
_entity.id
_entity.type
_entity.pdbx_description
1 polymer ?
#
loop_
_entity_poly.entity_id
_entity_poly.type
_entity_poly.pdbx_seq_one_letter_code
_entity_poly.pdbx_strand_id
1 'polypeptide(L)' 'MEASDCSFRNNLNRMIILRCFGAENYYLERVIFPFEILNFTAPQEAEVEIWSHEFGGAELVESFKVAELHT' A
#
# COMPACT_ATOMS: atom_id res chain seq x y z
N MET A 1 20.36 -3.24 4.92
CA MET A 1 18.94 -3.18 4.54
C MET A 1 18.84 -2.67 3.13
N GLU A 2 18.26 -3.45 2.23
CA GLU A 2 17.92 -2.98 0.89
C GLU A 2 16.45 -2.55 0.92
N ALA A 3 16.24 -1.24 0.91
CA ALA A 3 14.91 -0.67 0.72
C ALA A 3 14.71 -0.46 -0.79
N SER A 4 13.52 -0.76 -1.29
CA SER A 4 13.17 -0.60 -2.70
C SER A 4 12.23 0.58 -2.90
N ASP A 5 12.43 1.32 -3.99
CA ASP A 5 11.47 2.33 -4.43
C ASP A 5 10.22 1.65 -4.97
N CYS A 6 9.07 2.07 -4.46
CA CYS A 6 7.76 1.51 -4.74
C CYS A 6 6.84 2.60 -5.29
N SER A 7 6.01 2.24 -6.26
CA SER A 7 4.96 3.11 -6.79
C SER A 7 3.64 2.36 -6.81
N PHE A 8 2.61 2.95 -6.20
CA PHE A 8 1.27 2.40 -6.20
C PHE A 8 0.28 3.42 -6.75
N ARG A 9 -0.55 3.00 -7.69
CA ARG A 9 -1.62 3.82 -8.27
C ARG A 9 -2.99 3.30 -7.84
N ASN A 10 -3.79 4.17 -7.25
CA ASN A 10 -5.19 3.85 -7.01
C ASN A 10 -5.98 3.92 -8.32
N ASN A 11 -6.31 2.78 -8.92
CA ASN A 11 -7.11 2.72 -10.14
C ASN A 11 -8.64 2.73 -9.87
N LEU A 12 -9.07 2.88 -8.62
CA LEU A 12 -10.47 2.86 -8.23
C LEU A 12 -11.05 4.28 -8.17
N ASN A 13 -12.37 4.39 -8.38
CA ASN A 13 -13.12 5.65 -8.27
C ASN A 13 -13.44 6.05 -6.81
N ARG A 14 -12.71 5.51 -5.83
CA ARG A 14 -12.93 5.72 -4.39
C ARG A 14 -11.59 5.82 -3.66
N MET A 15 -11.61 6.41 -2.47
CA MET A 15 -10.44 6.44 -1.60
C MET A 15 -10.12 5.05 -1.08
N ILE A 16 -8.83 4.76 -0.96
CA ILE A 16 -8.31 3.56 -0.32
C ILE A 16 -7.22 3.93 0.68
N ILE A 17 -6.90 3.00 1.57
CA ILE A 17 -5.82 3.12 2.53
C ILE A 17 -4.78 2.06 2.17
N LEU A 18 -3.57 2.50 1.84
CA LEU A 18 -2.42 1.63 1.71
C LEU A 18 -1.73 1.53 3.08
N ARG A 19 -1.58 0.31 3.58
CA ARG A 19 -0.74 -0.02 4.74
C ARG A 19 0.45 -0.81 4.24
N CYS A 20 1.65 -0.38 4.59
CA CYS A 20 2.86 -1.14 4.32
C CYS A 20 3.61 -1.36 5.63
N PHE A 21 3.89 -2.60 5.97
CA PHE A 21 4.50 -2.97 7.24
C PHE A 21 5.48 -4.12 7.04
N GLY A 22 6.51 -4.19 7.89
CA GLY A 22 7.56 -5.19 7.72
C GLY A 22 8.45 -5.33 8.94
N ALA A 23 9.60 -5.99 8.76
CA ALA A 23 10.59 -6.17 9.81
C ALA A 23 11.04 -4.83 10.43
N GLU A 24 11.61 -4.91 11.63
CA GLU A 24 12.19 -3.76 12.35
C GLU A 24 11.21 -2.64 12.72
N ASN A 25 9.93 -2.98 12.93
CA ASN A 25 8.85 -2.03 13.24
C ASN A 25 8.60 -1.00 12.12
N TYR A 26 8.93 -1.32 10.87
CA TYR A 26 8.54 -0.50 9.73
C TYR A 26 7.02 -0.49 9.60
N TYR A 27 6.42 0.70 9.56
CA TYR A 27 5.00 0.91 9.35
C TYR A 27 4.76 2.21 8.58
N LEU A 28 4.02 2.11 7.49
CA LEU A 28 3.56 3.20 6.66
C LEU A 28 2.06 3.03 6.43
N GLU A 29 1.28 4.06 6.71
CA GLU A 29 -0.15 4.10 6.37
C GLU A 29 -0.45 5.40 5.63
N ARG A 30 -1.11 5.30 4.47
CA ARG A 30 -1.50 6.45 3.67
C ARG A 30 -2.86 6.26 3.02
N VAL A 31 -3.65 7.32 3.06
CA VAL A 31 -4.86 7.45 2.23
C VAL A 31 -4.42 7.82 0.82
N ILE A 32 -4.99 7.14 -0.18
CA ILE A 32 -4.73 7.38 -1.60
C ILE A 32 -6.05 7.72 -2.28
N PHE A 33 -6.13 8.93 -2.84
CA PHE A 33 -7.30 9.42 -3.55
C PHE A 33 -7.51 8.68 -4.87
N PRO A 34 -8.72 8.71 -5.45
CA PRO A 34 -8.97 8.15 -6.78
C PRO A 34 -7.93 8.65 -7.80
N PHE A 35 -7.29 7.71 -8.50
CA PHE A 35 -6.28 7.95 -9.54
C PHE A 35 -4.96 8.58 -9.09
N GLU A 36 -4.76 8.78 -7.79
CA GLU A 36 -3.49 9.25 -7.24
C GLU A 36 -2.41 8.16 -7.34
N ILE A 37 -1.16 8.61 -7.48
CA ILE A 37 0.05 7.78 -7.43
C ILE A 37 0.79 8.10 -6.15
N LEU A 38 1.00 7.09 -5.31
CA LEU A 38 1.85 7.16 -4.13
C LEU A 38 3.21 6.56 -4.47
N ASN A 39 4.26 7.36 -4.31
CA ASN A 39 5.65 6.88 -4.34
C ASN A 39 6.17 6.81 -2.90
N PHE A 40 6.77 5.69 -2.55
CA PHE A 40 7.32 5.45 -1.21
C PHE A 40 8.48 4.46 -1.29
N THR A 41 9.28 4.37 -0.23
CA THR A 41 10.36 3.40 -0.14
C THR A 41 10.03 2.44 1.00
N ALA A 42 10.20 1.14 0.79
CA ALA A 42 9.90 0.13 1.79
C ALA A 42 10.96 -1.00 1.79
N PRO A 43 11.16 -1.69 2.92
CA PRO A 43 11.99 -2.90 2.97
C PRO A 43 11.46 -3.98 2.01
N GLN A 44 12.35 -4.77 1.41
CA GLN A 44 11.93 -5.84 0.48
C GLN A 44 11.05 -6.92 1.15
N GLU A 45 11.24 -7.15 2.45
CA GLU A 45 10.43 -8.11 3.22
C GLU A 45 9.09 -7.53 3.69
N ALA A 46 8.81 -6.25 3.41
CA ALA A 46 7.56 -5.63 3.81
C ALA A 46 6.38 -6.13 2.95
N GLU A 47 5.22 -6.14 3.59
CA GLU A 47 3.94 -6.48 3.00
C GLU A 47 3.12 -5.19 2.82
N VAL A 48 2.27 -5.19 1.81
CA VAL A 48 1.35 -4.10 1.50
C VAL A 48 -0.07 -4.64 1.55
N GLU A 49 -0.94 -3.90 2.19
CA GLU A 49 -2.37 -4.14 2.24
C GLU A 49 -3.11 -2.92 1.72
N ILE A 50 -4.07 -3.15 0.83
CA ILE A 50 -4.97 -2.13 0.30
C ILE A 50 -6.33 -2.31 0.96
N TRP A 51 -6.75 -1.31 1.71
CA TRP A 51 -8.03 -1.29 2.40
C TRP A 51 -8.98 -0.30 1.73
N SER A 52 -10.24 -0.68 1.59
CA SER A 52 -11.30 0.19 1.10
C SER A 52 -12.40 0.31 2.15
N HIS A 53 -13.14 1.40 2.09
CA HIS A 53 -14.32 1.59 2.93
C HIS A 53 -15.58 1.51 2.06
N GLU A 54 -16.12 0.31 1.87
CA GLU A 54 -17.42 0.11 1.21
C GLU A 54 -18.49 -0.31 2.24
N PHE A 55 -19.68 0.26 2.11
CA PHE A 55 -20.91 -0.11 2.83
C PHE A 55 -20.77 -0.58 4.30
N GLY A 56 -20.06 0.19 5.13
CA GLY A 56 -20.16 0.09 6.59
C GLY A 56 -18.94 -0.48 7.33
N GLY A 57 -17.81 -0.70 6.66
CA GLY A 57 -16.57 -1.09 7.33
C GLY A 57 -15.33 -1.00 6.45
N ALA A 58 -14.16 -1.15 7.08
CA ALA A 58 -12.90 -1.32 6.38
C ALA A 58 -12.79 -2.76 5.87
N GLU A 59 -12.61 -2.92 4.57
CA GLU A 59 -12.45 -4.20 3.89
C GLU A 59 -11.07 -4.26 3.24
N LEU A 60 -10.38 -5.38 3.44
CA LEU A 60 -9.13 -5.67 2.75
C LEU A 60 -9.45 -6.02 1.29
N VAL A 61 -9.01 -5.17 0.36
CA VAL A 61 -9.21 -5.34 -1.08
C VAL A 61 -8.13 -6.25 -1.66
N GLU A 62 -6.87 -6.01 -1.27
CA GLU A 62 -5.72 -6.68 -1.85
C GLU A 62 -4.56 -6.70 -0.87
N SER A 63 -3.72 -7.74 -0.94
CA SER A 63 -2.46 -7.82 -0.21
C SER A 63 -1.39 -8.45 -1.10
N PHE A 64 -0.21 -7.86 -1.10
CA PHE A 64 0.94 -8.29 -1.90
C PHE A 64 2.25 -7.93 -1.18
N LYS A 65 3.34 -8.58 -1.57
CA LYS A 65 4.67 -8.23 -1.07
C LYS A 65 5.18 -6.99 -1.78
N VAL A 66 6.04 -6.20 -1.11
CA VAL A 66 6.74 -5.09 -1.75
C VAL A 66 7.53 -5.54 -2.99
N ALA A 67 8.07 -6.76 -2.98
CA ALA A 67 8.75 -7.34 -4.15
C ALA A 67 7.85 -7.52 -5.39
N GLU A 68 6.52 -7.46 -5.24
CA GLU A 68 5.54 -7.62 -6.33
C GLU A 68 5.04 -6.26 -6.86
N LEU A 69 5.33 -5.16 -6.16
CA LEU A 69 5.13 -3.80 -6.66
C LEU A 69 6.21 -3.49 -7.70
N HIS A 70 5.95 -3.82 -8.97
CA HIS A 70 6.82 -3.43 -10.07
C HIS A 70 6.85 -1.89 -10.20
N THR A 71 8.06 -1.31 -10.16
CA THR A 71 8.37 0.09 -10.47
C THR A 71 8.01 0.45 -11.91
#